data_AF-A0AA88TYC3-F1
#
_entry.id   AF-A0AA88TYC3-F1
#
_cell.length_a   1.000
_cell.length_b   1.000
_cell.length_c   1.000
_cell.angle_alpha   90.00
_cell.angle_beta   90.00
_cell.angle_gamma   90.00
#
_symmetry.space_group_name_H-M   'P 1'
#
loop_
_entity.id
_entity.type
_entity.pdbx_description
1 polymer ?
#
loop_
_entity_poly.entity_id
_entity_poly.type
_entity_poly.pdbx_seq_one_letter_code
_entity_poly.pdbx_strand_id
1 'polypeptide(L)'
;MFSILQLVLLSWSYFMVVVQDPGSVPENWKPSVEESLEEGSSLTASDAWPSSDGPERRPAVGYCSHCQNGKPPRCHHCSVCQRCVLKMDHHCIWVVNCVGARNYKFFLLFVILYLDAVLNLAFALSLLCFVIMHLSLLSSNTTSVEVHEKKKTVRWKYDVGRKKNFEQVFGCRKALWFFPLFSKEDLEKIPSLHGLDFPTLTEVEA
;
A
#
# COMPACT_ATOMS: atom_id res chain seq x y z
N MET A 1 -10.67 13.33 -1.57
CA MET A 1 -9.88 13.80 -2.74
C MET A 1 -8.62 12.95 -2.92
N PHE A 2 -7.74 12.83 -1.92
CA PHE A 2 -6.53 12.00 -1.99
C PHE A 2 -6.79 10.52 -2.34
N SER A 3 -7.77 9.88 -1.70
CA SER A 3 -8.10 8.47 -1.98
C SER A 3 -8.64 8.25 -3.39
N ILE A 4 -9.39 9.19 -3.95
CA ILE A 4 -9.90 9.10 -5.32
C ILE A 4 -8.75 9.22 -6.33
N LEU A 5 -7.86 10.20 -6.12
CA LEU A 5 -6.67 10.36 -6.96
C LEU A 5 -5.78 9.11 -6.91
N GLN A 6 -5.55 8.56 -5.72
CA GLN A 6 -4.79 7.33 -5.55
C GLN A 6 -5.42 6.15 -6.30
N LEU A 7 -6.74 5.95 -6.19
CA LEU A 7 -7.45 4.89 -6.92
C LEU A 7 -7.34 5.10 -8.43
N VAL A 8 -7.49 6.33 -8.92
CA VAL A 8 -7.34 6.66 -10.34
C VAL A 8 -5.92 6.34 -10.83
N LEU A 9 -4.89 6.75 -10.09
CA LEU A 9 -3.49 6.47 -10.45
C LEU A 9 -3.16 4.97 -10.38
N LEU A 10 -3.68 4.27 -9.38
CA LEU A 10 -3.52 2.82 -9.25
C LEU A 10 -4.15 2.09 -10.44
N SER A 11 -5.43 2.38 -10.74
CA SER A 11 -6.14 1.79 -11.89
C SER A 11 -5.47 2.14 -13.21
N TRP A 12 -5.01 3.39 -13.38
CA TRP A 12 -4.31 3.82 -14.58
C TRP A 12 -2.97 3.10 -14.75
N SER A 13 -2.17 3.00 -13.68
CA SER A 13 -0.89 2.29 -13.72
C SER A 13 -1.09 0.81 -14.05
N TYR A 14 -2.06 0.14 -13.42
CA TYR A 14 -2.41 -1.25 -13.74
C TYR A 14 -2.82 -1.39 -15.21
N PHE A 15 -3.72 -0.54 -15.69
CA PHE A 15 -4.16 -0.54 -17.09
C PHE A 15 -2.97 -0.41 -18.05
N MET A 16 -2.09 0.57 -17.82
CA MET A 16 -0.91 0.79 -18.65
C MET A 16 0.08 -0.38 -18.63
N VAL A 17 0.24 -1.11 -17.52
CA VAL A 17 1.08 -2.32 -17.50
C VAL A 17 0.49 -3.42 -18.37
N VAL A 18 -0.83 -3.61 -18.29
CA VAL A 18 -1.55 -4.65 -19.03
C VAL A 18 -1.51 -4.36 -20.53
N VAL A 19 -1.85 -3.15 -20.96
CA VAL A 19 -2.03 -2.85 -22.38
C VAL A 19 -0.76 -2.46 -23.11
N GLN A 20 0.25 -1.94 -22.41
CA GLN A 20 1.46 -1.48 -23.08
C GLN A 20 2.32 -2.67 -23.51
N ASP A 21 2.71 -2.69 -24.79
CA ASP A 21 3.72 -3.62 -25.27
C ASP A 21 5.03 -3.45 -24.46
N PRO A 22 5.58 -4.50 -23.82
CA PRO A 22 6.81 -4.44 -23.02
C PRO A 22 8.07 -4.10 -23.82
N GLY A 23 8.02 -4.13 -25.15
CA GLY A 23 9.14 -3.92 -26.05
C GLY A 23 9.57 -5.23 -26.71
N SER A 24 9.50 -5.27 -28.04
CA SER A 24 10.07 -6.33 -28.87
C SER A 24 11.43 -5.92 -29.45
N VAL A 25 12.26 -6.91 -29.78
CA VAL A 25 13.47 -6.68 -30.56
C VAL A 25 13.08 -6.34 -32.00
N PRO A 26 13.63 -5.27 -32.61
CA PRO A 26 13.42 -4.98 -34.02
C PRO A 26 13.88 -6.13 -34.92
N GLU A 27 13.25 -6.28 -36.07
CA GLU A 27 13.68 -7.28 -37.06
C GLU A 27 15.11 -6.98 -37.54
N ASN A 28 15.88 -8.03 -37.78
CA ASN A 28 17.27 -7.95 -38.24
C ASN A 28 18.15 -7.07 -37.35
N TRP A 29 17.93 -7.14 -36.03
CA TRP A 29 18.74 -6.39 -35.07
C TRP A 29 20.21 -6.81 -35.19
N LYS A 30 21.09 -5.82 -35.31
CA LYS A 30 22.54 -6.00 -35.37
C LYS A 30 23.19 -5.14 -34.29
N PRO A 31 24.30 -5.59 -33.69
CA PRO A 31 25.11 -4.76 -32.82
C PRO A 31 25.60 -3.52 -33.56
N SER A 32 25.88 -2.45 -32.83
CA SER A 32 26.42 -1.23 -33.42
C SER A 32 27.80 -1.47 -34.06
N VAL A 33 28.20 -0.66 -35.04
CA VAL A 33 29.49 -0.83 -35.75
C VAL A 33 30.68 -0.76 -34.79
N GLU A 34 30.56 0.04 -33.72
CA GLU A 34 31.56 0.12 -32.65
C GLU A 34 31.67 -1.18 -31.84
N GLU A 35 30.57 -1.89 -31.61
CA GLU A 35 30.56 -3.21 -30.96
C GLU A 35 31.09 -4.33 -31.88
N SER A 36 30.83 -4.25 -33.18
CA SER A 36 31.20 -5.32 -34.13
C SER A 36 32.66 -5.28 -34.59
N LEU A 37 33.35 -4.14 -34.46
CA LEU A 37 34.79 -4.02 -34.74
C LEU A 37 35.67 -4.65 -33.65
N GLU A 38 35.15 -4.80 -32.43
CA GLU A 38 35.87 -5.45 -31.32
C GLU A 38 35.71 -6.98 -31.32
N GLU A 39 34.69 -7.53 -32.00
CA GLU A 39 34.27 -8.95 -31.93
C GLU A 39 34.89 -9.83 -33.04
N GLY A 40 35.74 -9.27 -33.92
CA GLY A 40 36.32 -9.94 -35.09
C GLY A 40 37.30 -11.09 -34.82
N SER A 41 37.45 -11.57 -33.57
CA SER A 41 38.33 -12.71 -33.26
C SER A 41 37.66 -13.73 -32.33
N SER A 42 37.58 -14.95 -32.83
CA SER A 42 37.27 -16.24 -32.17
C SER A 42 35.82 -16.74 -32.24
N LEU A 43 35.66 -17.66 -33.17
CA LEU A 43 34.57 -18.61 -33.33
C LEU A 43 34.49 -19.56 -32.11
N THR A 44 33.25 -20.00 -31.83
CA THR A 44 32.84 -21.11 -30.95
C THR A 44 33.05 -20.94 -29.44
N ALA A 45 31.94 -20.84 -28.69
CA ALA A 45 31.92 -21.19 -27.27
C ALA A 45 30.50 -21.59 -26.84
N SER A 46 30.25 -22.90 -26.89
CA SER A 46 29.22 -23.59 -26.13
C SER A 46 29.47 -23.45 -24.62
N ASP A 47 28.41 -23.14 -23.88
CA ASP A 47 28.17 -23.46 -22.47
C ASP A 47 29.40 -23.53 -21.53
N ALA A 48 29.85 -22.38 -21.03
CA ALA A 48 30.71 -22.32 -19.84
C ALA A 48 30.38 -21.10 -18.96
N TRP A 49 30.12 -21.35 -17.68
CA TRP A 49 29.97 -20.33 -16.64
C TRP A 49 31.34 -19.66 -16.34
N PRO A 50 31.44 -18.32 -16.20
CA PRO A 50 32.72 -17.69 -15.86
C PRO A 50 32.95 -17.64 -14.35
N SER A 51 34.14 -18.07 -13.93
CA SER A 51 34.72 -17.85 -12.60
C SER A 51 35.27 -16.43 -12.45
N SER A 52 35.29 -15.95 -11.21
CA SER A 52 35.26 -14.54 -10.79
C SER A 52 36.58 -13.76 -10.78
N ASP A 53 37.54 -14.01 -11.69
CA ASP A 53 38.78 -13.20 -11.73
C ASP A 53 39.28 -12.98 -13.16
N GLY A 54 38.91 -11.84 -13.76
CA GLY A 54 39.39 -11.41 -15.07
C GLY A 54 38.78 -10.06 -15.49
N PRO A 55 39.44 -9.27 -16.38
CA PRO A 55 38.93 -7.96 -16.80
C PRO A 55 37.57 -8.15 -17.46
N GLU A 56 36.59 -7.29 -17.13
CA GLU A 56 35.20 -7.35 -17.60
C GLU A 56 35.10 -7.71 -19.09
N ARG A 57 34.85 -8.98 -19.41
CA ARG A 57 34.55 -9.42 -20.77
C ARG A 57 33.19 -8.84 -21.13
N ARG A 58 33.17 -7.95 -22.11
CA ARG A 58 31.93 -7.40 -22.68
C ARG A 58 31.06 -8.57 -23.17
N PRO A 59 29.74 -8.59 -22.86
CA PRO A 59 28.89 -9.74 -23.15
C PRO A 59 28.78 -9.96 -24.66
N ALA A 60 29.14 -11.17 -25.11
CA ALA A 60 29.03 -11.60 -26.50
C ALA A 60 27.61 -11.37 -27.05
N VAL A 61 27.51 -10.93 -28.30
CA VAL A 61 26.23 -10.69 -28.96
C VAL A 61 25.42 -11.98 -29.01
N GLY A 62 24.29 -12.00 -28.27
CA GLY A 62 23.44 -13.18 -28.20
C GLY A 62 22.66 -13.39 -29.50
N TYR A 63 22.24 -14.63 -29.75
CA TYR A 63 21.29 -14.97 -30.81
C TYR A 63 20.11 -15.76 -30.23
N CYS A 64 18.90 -15.54 -30.74
CA CYS A 64 17.73 -16.34 -30.36
C CYS A 64 17.37 -17.32 -31.47
N SER A 65 17.51 -18.63 -31.21
CA SER A 65 17.13 -19.69 -32.15
C SER A 65 15.62 -19.72 -32.45
N HIS A 66 14.78 -19.49 -31.45
CA HIS A 66 13.31 -19.48 -31.58
C HIS A 66 12.79 -18.33 -32.45
N CYS A 67 13.37 -17.13 -32.28
CA CYS A 67 12.96 -15.95 -33.06
C CYS A 67 13.80 -15.75 -34.33
N GLN A 68 14.85 -16.56 -34.53
CA GLN A 68 15.82 -16.42 -35.61
C GLN A 68 16.33 -14.98 -35.81
N ASN A 69 16.65 -14.31 -34.70
CA ASN A 69 17.06 -12.90 -34.70
C ASN A 69 18.21 -12.67 -33.70
N GLY A 70 18.99 -11.62 -33.97
CA GLY A 70 19.97 -11.11 -33.02
C GLY A 70 19.31 -10.74 -31.70
N LYS A 71 19.98 -11.03 -30.59
CA LYS A 71 19.48 -10.84 -29.23
C LYS A 71 20.30 -9.72 -28.57
N PRO A 72 19.73 -8.51 -28.45
CA PRO A 72 20.40 -7.40 -27.76
C PRO A 72 20.77 -7.78 -26.31
N PRO A 73 21.76 -7.11 -25.71
CA PRO A 73 22.06 -7.25 -24.30
C PRO A 73 20.81 -7.09 -23.43
N ARG A 74 20.66 -7.92 -22.39
CA ARG A 74 19.52 -7.94 -21.46
C ARG A 74 18.15 -8.29 -22.07
N CYS A 75 18.10 -8.68 -23.35
CA CYS A 75 16.89 -9.25 -23.95
C CYS A 75 16.73 -10.71 -23.52
N HIS A 76 15.49 -11.20 -23.37
CA HIS A 76 15.23 -12.62 -23.15
C HIS A 76 14.03 -13.10 -23.99
N HIS A 77 14.04 -14.36 -24.43
CA HIS A 77 12.90 -14.97 -25.11
C HIS A 77 11.88 -15.41 -24.06
N CYS A 78 10.65 -14.92 -24.17
CA CYS A 78 9.54 -15.38 -23.35
C CYS A 78 8.78 -16.47 -24.11
N SER A 79 8.77 -17.69 -23.57
CA SER A 79 8.00 -18.81 -24.14
C SER A 79 6.48 -18.65 -24.01
N VAL A 80 6.00 -17.78 -23.11
CA VAL A 80 4.56 -17.50 -23.02
C VAL A 80 4.13 -16.51 -24.10
N CYS A 81 4.88 -15.41 -24.26
CA CYS A 81 4.62 -14.42 -25.30
C CYS A 81 5.15 -14.81 -26.69
N GLN A 82 5.90 -15.92 -26.78
CA GLN A 82 6.53 -16.44 -28.01
C GLN A 82 7.36 -15.39 -28.76
N ARG A 83 8.10 -14.56 -28.02
CA ARG A 83 8.93 -13.49 -28.60
C ARG A 83 10.06 -13.07 -27.67
N CYS A 84 11.08 -12.45 -28.26
CA CYS A 84 12.13 -11.76 -27.52
C CYS A 84 11.62 -10.40 -26.99
N VAL A 85 11.74 -10.21 -25.67
CA VAL A 85 11.34 -9.00 -24.96
C VAL A 85 12.59 -8.23 -24.52
N LEU A 86 12.62 -6.93 -24.85
CA LEU A 86 13.72 -6.04 -24.50
C LEU A 86 13.74 -5.78 -22.99
N LYS A 87 14.94 -5.85 -22.37
CA LYS A 87 15.12 -5.67 -20.92
C LYS A 87 14.06 -6.45 -20.14
N MET A 88 13.81 -7.69 -20.54
CA MET A 88 12.77 -8.54 -19.96
C MET A 88 13.11 -8.78 -18.49
N ASP A 89 12.13 -8.52 -17.64
CA ASP A 89 12.20 -8.87 -16.22
C ASP A 89 11.54 -10.23 -16.02
N HIS A 90 10.24 -10.34 -16.30
CA HIS A 90 9.50 -11.61 -16.25
C HIS A 90 8.21 -11.57 -17.08
N HIS A 91 7.57 -12.72 -17.25
CA HIS A 91 6.17 -12.79 -17.66
C HIS A 91 5.29 -12.79 -16.41
N CYS A 92 4.46 -11.76 -16.26
CA CYS A 92 3.70 -11.56 -15.04
C CYS A 92 2.26 -12.05 -15.23
N ILE A 93 1.89 -13.10 -14.51
CA ILE A 93 0.57 -13.74 -14.61
C ILE A 93 -0.55 -12.77 -14.14
N TRP A 94 -0.25 -11.87 -13.22
CA TRP A 94 -1.22 -10.92 -12.63
C TRP A 94 -1.66 -9.80 -13.57
N VAL A 95 -0.83 -9.48 -14.56
CA VAL A 95 -1.12 -8.47 -15.60
C VAL A 95 -1.24 -9.11 -16.98
N VAL A 96 -1.08 -10.44 -17.06
CA VAL A 96 -1.17 -11.26 -18.28
C VAL A 96 -0.30 -10.69 -19.41
N ASN A 97 0.87 -10.17 -19.05
CA ASN A 97 1.80 -9.51 -19.98
C ASN A 97 3.23 -9.67 -19.49
N CYS A 98 4.18 -9.59 -20.41
CA CYS A 98 5.58 -9.45 -20.02
C CYS A 98 5.83 -8.07 -19.40
N VAL A 99 6.73 -8.02 -18.44
CA VAL A 99 7.30 -6.78 -17.92
C VAL A 99 8.69 -6.61 -18.55
N GLY A 100 8.87 -5.53 -19.29
CA GLY A 100 10.08 -5.25 -20.06
C GLY A 100 10.34 -3.75 -20.19
N ALA A 101 11.24 -3.38 -21.10
CA ALA A 101 11.76 -2.03 -21.25
C ALA A 101 10.68 -0.92 -21.28
N ARG A 102 9.54 -1.16 -21.94
CA ARG A 102 8.53 -0.12 -22.21
C ARG A 102 7.42 -0.02 -21.16
N ASN A 103 7.28 -1.02 -20.27
CA ASN A 103 6.23 -1.02 -19.24
C ASN A 103 6.77 -1.23 -17.81
N TYR A 104 8.09 -1.42 -17.63
CA TYR A 104 8.72 -1.58 -16.30
C TYR A 104 8.38 -0.45 -15.33
N LYS A 105 8.39 0.81 -15.80
CA LYS A 105 8.01 1.97 -14.99
C LYS A 105 6.58 1.87 -14.48
N PHE A 106 5.64 1.47 -15.34
CA PHE A 106 4.24 1.34 -14.96
C PHE A 106 4.06 0.21 -13.94
N PHE A 107 4.82 -0.88 -14.09
CA PHE A 107 4.78 -2.01 -13.17
C PHE A 107 5.24 -1.62 -11.76
N LEU A 108 6.36 -0.91 -11.66
CA LEU A 108 6.84 -0.40 -10.37
C LEU A 108 5.85 0.56 -9.71
N LEU A 109 5.29 1.50 -10.49
CA LEU A 109 4.28 2.43 -9.97
C LEU A 109 3.02 1.68 -9.49
N PHE A 110 2.56 0.68 -10.24
CA PHE A 110 1.44 -0.18 -9.85
C PHE A 110 1.71 -0.87 -8.51
N VAL A 111 2.86 -1.53 -8.34
CA VAL A 111 3.20 -2.25 -7.10
C VAL A 111 3.29 -1.30 -5.92
N ILE A 112 3.94 -0.14 -6.07
CA ILE A 112 4.08 0.85 -4.99
C ILE A 112 2.71 1.40 -4.57
N LEU A 113 1.88 1.79 -5.53
CA LEU A 113 0.54 2.33 -5.26
C LEU A 113 -0.39 1.26 -4.65
N TYR A 114 -0.24 0.00 -5.06
CA TYR A 114 -1.00 -1.11 -4.48
C TYR A 114 -0.62 -1.35 -3.02
N LEU A 115 0.68 -1.37 -2.70
CA LEU A 115 1.16 -1.51 -1.33
C LEU A 115 0.66 -0.38 -0.44
N ASP A 116 0.76 0.86 -0.90
CA ASP A 116 0.25 2.02 -0.16
C ASP A 116 -1.28 1.91 0.08
N ALA A 117 -2.05 1.47 -0.92
CA ALA A 117 -3.49 1.27 -0.77
C ALA A 117 -3.82 0.21 0.30
N VAL A 118 -3.10 -0.91 0.31
CA VAL A 118 -3.30 -1.99 1.30
C VAL A 118 -2.94 -1.52 2.70
N LEU A 119 -1.82 -0.80 2.87
CA LEU A 119 -1.39 -0.28 4.18
C LEU A 119 -2.39 0.75 4.73
N ASN A 120 -2.83 1.68 3.88
CA ASN A 120 -3.83 2.68 4.26
C ASN A 120 -5.17 2.03 4.64
N LEU A 121 -5.61 1.00 3.90
CA LEU A 121 -6.82 0.26 4.24
C LEU A 121 -6.69 -0.47 5.58
N ALA A 122 -5.58 -1.16 5.82
CA ALA A 122 -5.33 -1.87 7.08
C ALA A 122 -5.32 -0.91 8.27
N PHE A 123 -4.66 0.23 8.14
CA PHE A 123 -4.64 1.27 9.17
C PHE A 123 -6.02 1.92 9.39
N ALA A 124 -6.78 2.18 8.32
CA ALA A 124 -8.14 2.69 8.45
C ALA A 124 -9.06 1.71 9.19
N LEU A 125 -8.95 0.41 8.93
CA LEU A 125 -9.73 -0.63 9.63
C LEU A 125 -9.34 -0.74 11.11
N SER A 126 -8.06 -0.65 11.44
CA SER A 126 -7.62 -0.68 12.84
C SER A 126 -8.09 0.54 13.62
N LEU A 127 -7.99 1.74 13.03
CA LEU A 127 -8.55 2.96 13.62
C LEU A 127 -10.07 2.91 13.75
N LEU A 128 -10.78 2.34 12.78
CA LEU A 128 -12.22 2.16 12.86
C LEU A 128 -12.61 1.27 14.05
N CYS A 129 -11.91 0.15 14.24
CA CYS A 129 -12.13 -0.73 15.40
C CYS A 129 -11.88 0.03 16.72
N PHE A 130 -10.78 0.79 16.79
CA PHE A 130 -10.46 1.60 17.95
C PHE A 130 -11.53 2.66 18.26
N VAL A 131 -12.02 3.37 17.23
CA VAL A 131 -13.11 4.34 17.36
C VAL A 131 -14.39 3.67 17.83
N ILE A 132 -14.78 2.52 17.26
CA ILE A 132 -15.97 1.77 17.70
C ILE A 132 -15.85 1.36 19.17
N MET A 133 -14.69 0.88 19.59
CA MET A 133 -14.43 0.57 20.99
C MET A 133 -14.61 1.80 21.88
N HIS A 134 -14.01 2.94 21.53
CA HIS A 134 -14.14 4.18 22.31
C HIS A 134 -15.56 4.75 22.30
N LEU A 135 -16.29 4.63 21.19
CA LEU A 135 -17.71 5.00 21.12
C LEU A 135 -18.57 4.12 22.04
N SER A 136 -18.24 2.83 22.15
CA SER A 136 -18.89 1.91 23.10
C SER A 136 -18.63 2.32 24.56
N LEU A 137 -17.36 2.61 24.88
CA LEU A 137 -16.92 3.12 26.19
C LEU A 137 -17.68 4.40 26.57
N LEU A 138 -17.71 5.37 25.65
CA LEU A 138 -18.43 6.63 25.83
C LEU A 138 -19.94 6.42 25.98
N SER A 139 -20.53 5.53 25.19
CA SER A 139 -21.98 5.24 25.28
C SER A 139 -22.38 4.61 26.61
N SER A 140 -21.45 3.91 27.27
CA SER A 140 -21.64 3.23 28.56
C SER A 140 -21.01 3.99 29.74
N ASN A 141 -20.51 5.21 29.50
CA ASN A 141 -19.78 6.05 30.45
C ASN A 141 -18.73 5.30 31.28
N THR A 142 -17.86 4.56 30.60
CA THR A 142 -16.80 3.78 31.26
C THR A 142 -15.46 4.03 30.58
N THR A 143 -14.38 4.05 31.34
CA THR A 143 -13.03 4.22 30.79
C THR A 143 -12.40 2.86 30.47
N SER A 144 -11.35 2.84 29.64
CA SER A 144 -10.61 1.60 29.35
C SER A 144 -9.96 1.01 30.60
N VAL A 145 -9.50 1.85 31.53
CA VAL A 145 -8.93 1.45 32.82
C VAL A 145 -10.00 0.77 33.67
N GLU A 146 -11.18 1.37 33.80
CA GLU A 146 -12.30 0.78 34.55
C GLU A 146 -12.76 -0.55 33.95
N VAL A 147 -12.75 -0.69 32.61
CA VAL A 147 -13.04 -1.98 31.96
C VAL A 147 -12.00 -3.03 32.30
N HIS A 148 -10.71 -2.65 32.37
CA HIS A 148 -9.63 -3.56 32.74
C HIS A 148 -9.68 -3.96 34.23
N GLU A 149 -10.03 -3.01 35.10
CA GLU A 149 -10.10 -3.21 36.55
C GLU A 149 -11.42 -3.83 37.02
N LYS A 150 -12.46 -3.87 36.17
CA LYS A 150 -13.79 -4.35 36.53
C LYS A 150 -13.79 -5.82 36.96
N LYS A 151 -14.05 -6.05 38.25
CA LYS A 151 -14.69 -7.30 38.72
C LYS A 151 -16.12 -7.31 38.16
N LYS A 152 -16.56 -8.43 37.56
CA LYS A 152 -17.84 -8.62 36.85
C LYS A 152 -19.06 -7.96 37.55
N THR A 153 -19.32 -6.68 37.28
CA THR A 153 -20.51 -5.96 37.74
C THR A 153 -21.52 -5.90 36.59
N VAL A 154 -22.79 -6.20 36.88
CA VAL A 154 -23.84 -6.34 35.85
C VAL A 154 -24.28 -4.99 35.28
N ARG A 155 -24.27 -3.92 36.08
CA ARG A 155 -24.66 -2.57 35.68
C ARG A 155 -23.63 -1.56 36.18
N TRP A 156 -23.15 -0.70 35.29
CA TRP A 156 -22.14 0.30 35.62
C TRP A 156 -22.79 1.53 36.26
N LYS A 157 -22.29 1.96 37.42
CA LYS A 157 -22.92 3.02 38.22
C LYS A 157 -22.92 4.40 37.56
N TYR A 158 -21.93 4.69 36.69
CA TYR A 158 -21.85 5.98 36.00
C TYR A 158 -22.58 5.99 34.65
N ASP A 159 -23.12 4.86 34.19
CA ASP A 159 -23.96 4.84 33.01
C ASP A 159 -25.34 5.45 33.33
N VAL A 160 -25.53 6.71 32.96
CA VAL A 160 -26.76 7.49 33.19
C VAL A 160 -27.59 7.68 31.91
N GLY A 161 -27.31 6.87 30.88
CA GLY A 161 -27.98 6.87 29.58
C GLY A 161 -27.16 7.55 28.48
N ARG A 162 -27.14 6.92 27.29
CA ARG A 162 -26.26 7.26 26.15
C ARG A 162 -26.13 8.75 25.83
N LYS A 163 -27.22 9.51 25.81
CA LYS A 163 -27.20 10.95 25.51
C LYS A 163 -26.48 11.74 26.60
N LYS A 164 -26.81 11.49 27.88
CA LYS A 164 -26.18 12.17 29.02
C LYS A 164 -24.71 11.79 29.11
N ASN A 165 -24.38 10.51 28.88
CA ASN A 165 -23.00 10.03 28.83
C ASN A 165 -22.19 10.76 27.74
N PHE A 166 -22.78 10.93 26.54
CA PHE A 166 -22.13 11.68 25.46
C PHE A 166 -21.94 13.16 25.81
N GLU A 167 -22.95 13.81 26.37
CA GLU A 167 -22.90 15.22 26.80
C GLU A 167 -21.90 15.46 27.94
N GLN A 168 -21.61 14.47 28.79
CA GLN A 168 -20.54 14.57 29.79
C GLN A 168 -19.14 14.66 29.17
N VAL A 169 -18.94 14.17 27.94
CA VAL A 169 -17.64 14.23 27.24
C VAL A 169 -17.58 15.38 26.24
N PHE A 170 -18.61 15.55 25.42
CA PHE A 170 -18.62 16.55 24.33
C PHE A 170 -19.27 17.89 24.72
N GLY A 171 -19.84 17.98 25.91
CA GLY A 171 -20.57 19.16 26.36
C GLY A 171 -21.98 19.26 25.77
N CYS A 172 -22.74 20.24 26.27
CA CYS A 172 -24.14 20.47 25.85
C CYS A 172 -24.23 21.21 24.51
N ARG A 173 -23.16 21.93 24.13
CA ARG A 173 -23.14 22.79 22.94
C ARG A 173 -22.74 22.00 21.68
N LYS A 174 -23.75 21.51 20.96
CA LYS A 174 -23.57 20.74 19.70
C LYS A 174 -22.67 21.38 18.66
N ALA A 175 -22.63 22.72 18.59
CA ALA A 175 -21.78 23.44 17.64
C ALA A 175 -20.27 23.19 17.88
N LEU A 176 -19.88 22.80 19.09
CA LEU A 176 -18.49 22.54 19.47
C LEU A 176 -18.08 21.07 19.35
N TRP A 177 -19.01 20.14 19.08
CA TRP A 177 -18.73 18.69 19.10
C TRP A 177 -17.66 18.25 18.08
N PHE A 178 -17.50 18.99 16.99
CA PHE A 178 -16.53 18.69 15.93
C PHE A 178 -15.26 19.55 16.00
N PHE A 179 -15.13 20.37 17.04
CA PHE A 179 -13.98 21.23 17.26
C PHE A 179 -13.30 20.84 18.57
N PRO A 180 -11.96 20.88 18.67
CA PRO A 180 -11.25 20.57 19.90
C PRO A 180 -11.32 21.74 20.91
N LEU A 181 -12.53 22.14 21.28
CA LEU A 181 -12.82 23.30 22.12
C LEU A 181 -13.93 23.01 23.11
N PHE A 182 -13.80 23.49 24.34
CA PHE A 182 -14.88 23.54 25.32
C PHE A 182 -15.35 24.98 25.52
N SER A 183 -16.65 25.16 25.79
CA SER A 183 -17.13 26.44 26.33
C SER A 183 -16.87 26.51 27.83
N LYS A 184 -16.91 27.73 28.42
CA LYS A 184 -16.79 27.91 29.87
C LYS A 184 -17.88 27.13 30.62
N GLU A 185 -19.11 27.17 30.10
CA GLU A 185 -20.27 26.45 30.65
C GLU A 185 -20.06 24.93 30.64
N ASP A 186 -19.40 24.38 29.61
CA ASP A 186 -19.11 22.94 29.54
C ASP A 186 -18.10 22.55 30.62
N LEU A 187 -17.05 23.36 30.85
CA LEU A 187 -16.05 23.11 31.89
C LEU A 187 -16.64 23.24 33.31
N GLU A 188 -17.47 24.25 33.55
CA GLU A 188 -18.19 24.44 34.82
C GLU A 188 -19.09 23.24 35.16
N LYS A 189 -19.60 22.53 34.15
CA LYS A 189 -20.47 21.36 34.32
C LYS A 189 -19.72 20.06 34.56
N ILE A 190 -18.40 20.02 34.52
CA ILE A 190 -17.60 18.82 34.84
C ILE A 190 -17.40 18.78 36.36
N PRO A 191 -18.06 17.88 37.12
CA PRO A 191 -18.05 17.91 38.59
C PRO A 191 -16.64 17.70 39.18
N SER A 192 -15.86 16.82 38.55
CA SER A 192 -14.52 16.46 39.01
C SER A 192 -13.51 17.62 38.96
N LEU A 193 -13.72 18.62 38.09
CA LEU A 193 -12.91 19.84 38.09
C LEU A 193 -13.12 20.70 39.34
N HIS A 194 -14.22 20.47 40.06
CA HIS A 194 -14.61 21.19 41.27
C HIS A 194 -14.47 20.30 42.53
N GLY A 195 -13.81 19.14 42.42
CA GLY A 195 -13.64 18.19 43.52
C GLY A 195 -14.89 17.39 43.89
N LEU A 196 -15.89 17.35 43.00
CA LEU A 196 -17.12 16.56 43.17
C LEU A 196 -17.05 15.27 42.35
N ASP A 197 -17.70 14.21 42.83
CA ASP A 197 -17.82 12.95 42.09
C ASP A 197 -18.77 13.07 40.89
N PHE A 198 -18.59 12.18 39.91
CA PHE A 198 -19.51 12.08 38.78
C PHE A 198 -20.87 11.51 39.22
N PRO A 199 -21.99 12.01 38.67
CA PRO A 199 -23.33 11.56 39.05
C PRO A 199 -23.50 10.09 38.71
N THR A 200 -24.04 9.35 39.66
CA THR A 200 -24.38 7.95 39.51
C THR A 200 -25.83 7.78 39.08
N LEU A 201 -26.13 6.64 38.46
CA LEU A 201 -27.47 6.28 38.05
C LEU A 201 -28.50 6.38 39.19
N THR A 202 -28.15 5.91 40.39
CA THR A 202 -29.05 5.95 41.55
C THR A 202 -29.39 7.38 41.97
N GLU A 203 -28.47 8.33 41.81
CA GLU A 203 -28.71 9.75 42.11
C GLU A 203 -29.54 10.44 41.03
N VAL A 204 -29.52 9.93 39.79
CA VAL A 204 -30.30 10.46 38.67
C VAL A 204 -31.72 9.89 38.64
N GLU A 205 -31.92 8.68 39.18
CA GLU A 205 -33.22 7.99 39.28
C GLU A 205 -33.99 8.32 40.58
N ALA A 206 -33.32 8.89 41.60
CA ALA A 206 -33.91 9.30 42.89
C ALA A 206 -34.59 10.67 42.83
#